data_AF-A0A920MHK1-F1
#
_entry.id   AF-A0A920MHK1-F1
#
_cell.length_a   1.000
_cell.length_b   1.000
_cell.length_c   1.000
_cell.angle_alpha   90.00
_cell.angle_beta   90.00
_cell.angle_gamma   90.00
#
_symmetry.space_group_name_H-M   'P 1'
#
loop_
_entity.id
_entity.type
_entity.pdbx_description
1 polymer ?
#
loop_
_entity_poly.entity_id
_entity_poly.type
_entity_poly.pdbx_seq_one_letter_code
_entity_poly.pdbx_strand_id
1 'polypeptide(L)' 'MAKFTLPINSIVKKGKIFNDNPSSENKLRVDIYRYNPDQNKNPYVDTYILNKEKFGPMALDVLFYIKNNIDSTF' A
#
# COMPACT_ATOMS: atom_id res chain seq x y z
N MET A 1 30.42 -11.26 -15.16
CA MET A 1 29.23 -10.39 -15.01
C MET A 1 28.70 -10.60 -13.60
N ALA A 2 28.69 -9.56 -12.76
CA ALA A 2 28.11 -9.65 -11.42
C ALA A 2 26.58 -9.67 -11.53
N LYS A 3 25.93 -10.61 -10.84
CA LYS A 3 24.46 -10.67 -10.77
C LYS A 3 24.03 -9.64 -9.72
N PHE A 4 23.55 -8.47 -10.18
CA PHE A 4 22.93 -7.47 -9.31
C PHE A 4 21.53 -7.94 -8.92
N THR A 5 21.45 -8.94 -8.05
CA THR A 5 20.19 -9.40 -7.47
C THR A 5 20.10 -8.91 -6.04
N LEU A 6 18.93 -8.37 -5.68
CA LEU A 6 18.65 -8.03 -4.28
C LEU A 6 18.83 -9.27 -3.39
N PRO A 7 19.32 -9.10 -2.15
CA PRO A 7 19.30 -10.17 -1.15
C PRO A 7 17.91 -10.77 -1.03
N ILE A 8 17.83 -12.07 -0.71
CA ILE A 8 16.55 -12.81 -0.66
C ILE A 8 15.49 -12.10 0.18
N ASN A 9 15.90 -11.46 1.29
CA ASN A 9 15.00 -10.76 2.23
C ASN A 9 14.66 -9.32 1.81
N SER A 10 15.26 -8.82 0.73
CA SER A 10 15.03 -7.46 0.20
C SER A 10 14.22 -7.48 -1.09
N ILE A 11 13.84 -8.66 -1.60
CA ILE A 11 12.99 -8.78 -2.79
C ILE A 11 11.55 -8.41 -2.41
N VAL A 12 11.04 -7.33 -3.00
CA VAL A 12 9.69 -6.82 -2.77
C VAL A 12 8.66 -7.79 -3.33
N LYS A 13 7.72 -8.23 -2.47
CA LYS A 13 6.62 -9.12 -2.83
C LYS A 13 5.32 -8.35 -3.07
N LYS A 14 4.35 -9.01 -3.71
CA LYS A 14 2.99 -8.47 -3.81
C LYS A 14 2.26 -8.67 -2.48
N GLY A 15 1.66 -7.60 -1.99
CA GLY A 15 0.83 -7.59 -0.79
C GLY A 15 -0.65 -7.81 -1.10
N LYS A 16 -1.49 -7.29 -0.21
CA LYS A 16 -2.95 -7.33 -0.28
C LYS A 16 -3.49 -6.24 -1.21
N ILE A 17 -4.67 -6.49 -1.77
CA ILE A 17 -5.42 -5.50 -2.55
C ILE A 17 -6.69 -5.15 -1.77
N PHE A 18 -6.88 -3.87 -1.47
CA PHE A 18 -8.03 -3.33 -0.76
C PHE A 18 -8.89 -2.50 -1.71
N ASN A 19 -10.16 -2.87 -1.86
CA ASN A 19 -11.11 -2.15 -2.70
C ASN A 19 -12.20 -1.55 -1.82
N ASP A 20 -12.09 -0.25 -1.53
CA ASP A 20 -13.01 0.46 -0.63
C ASP A 20 -14.32 0.85 -1.34
N ASN A 21 -14.34 0.95 -2.68
CA ASN A 21 -15.58 1.11 -3.43
C ASN A 21 -15.42 0.77 -4.93
N PRO A 22 -16.04 -0.32 -5.44
CA PRO A 22 -15.97 -0.68 -6.85
C PRO A 22 -16.84 0.22 -7.75
N SER A 23 -17.77 1.00 -7.20
CA SER A 23 -18.78 1.74 -8.00
C SER A 23 -18.50 3.23 -8.18
N SER A 24 -17.45 3.79 -7.58
CA SER A 24 -17.09 5.19 -7.81
C SER A 24 -16.44 5.37 -9.19
N GLU A 25 -16.83 6.43 -9.91
CA GLU A 25 -16.18 6.82 -11.18
C GLU A 25 -14.77 7.41 -10.93
N ASN A 26 -14.54 8.01 -9.75
CA ASN A 26 -13.31 8.72 -9.40
C ASN A 26 -12.43 7.92 -8.41
N LYS A 27 -11.81 6.86 -8.92
CA LYS A 27 -10.91 6.00 -8.13
C LYS A 27 -9.47 6.52 -8.13
N LEU A 28 -8.81 6.40 -6.98
CA LEU A 28 -7.37 6.55 -6.83
C LEU A 28 -6.77 5.20 -6.45
N ARG A 29 -5.78 4.76 -7.22
CA ARG A 29 -4.93 3.62 -6.84
C ARG A 29 -3.71 4.13 -6.09
N VAL A 30 -3.45 3.57 -4.92
CA VAL A 30 -2.33 3.91 -4.04
C VAL A 30 -1.59 2.63 -3.73
N ASP A 31 -0.35 2.52 -4.18
CA ASP A 31 0.52 1.39 -3.88
C ASP A 31 1.43 1.78 -2.70
N ILE A 32 1.35 1.04 -1.58
CA ILE A 32 2.06 1.36 -0.34
C ILE A 32 3.04 0.25 0.00
N TYR A 33 4.32 0.64 0.09
CA TYR A 33 5.39 -0.21 0.58
C TYR A 33 5.23 -0.47 2.08
N ARG A 34 5.26 -1.75 2.47
CA ARG A 34 5.17 -2.22 3.84
C ARG A 34 6.41 -3.05 4.15
N TYR A 35 6.99 -2.75 5.30
CA TYR A 35 8.08 -3.53 5.85
C TYR A 35 7.98 -3.52 7.37
N ASN A 36 8.06 -4.70 7.98
CA ASN A 36 8.12 -4.84 9.42
C ASN A 36 9.46 -5.52 9.79
N PRO A 37 10.40 -4.81 10.43
CA PRO A 37 11.70 -5.36 10.78
C PRO A 37 11.62 -6.51 11.79
N ASP A 38 10.59 -6.54 12.64
CA ASP A 38 10.41 -7.54 13.68
C ASP A 38 9.93 -8.89 13.13
N GLN A 39 9.32 -8.91 11.95
CA GLN A 39 8.70 -10.12 11.39
C GLN A 39 9.65 -10.95 10.51
N ASN A 40 10.91 -10.54 10.33
CA ASN A 40 11.91 -11.18 9.46
C ASN A 40 11.34 -11.64 8.09
N LYS A 41 10.47 -10.80 7.52
CA LYS A 41 9.78 -11.04 6.25
C LYS A 41 10.29 -10.07 5.19
N ASN A 42 10.18 -10.49 3.93
CA ASN A 42 10.41 -9.60 2.80
C ASN A 42 9.46 -8.41 2.85
N PRO A 43 9.91 -7.23 2.38
CA PRO A 43 9.00 -6.13 2.13
C PRO A 43 7.96 -6.51 1.08
N TYR A 44 6.81 -5.86 1.14
CA TYR A 44 5.73 -6.07 0.19
C TYR A 44 5.01 -4.78 -0.12
N VAL A 45 4.24 -4.76 -1.21
CA VAL A 45 3.43 -3.60 -1.60
C VAL A 45 1.97 -3.97 -1.55
N ASP A 46 1.23 -3.30 -0.66
CA ASP A 46 -0.24 -3.34 -0.63
C ASP A 46 -0.80 -2.33 -1.63
N THR A 47 -1.93 -2.65 -2.25
CA THR A 47 -2.61 -1.77 -3.21
C THR A 47 -3.97 -1.36 -2.66
N TYR A 48 -4.22 -0.07 -2.56
CA TYR A 48 -5.48 0.50 -2.10
C TYR A 48 -6.18 1.19 -3.26
N ILE A 49 -7.41 0.79 -3.55
CA ILE A 49 -8.28 1.43 -4.55
C ILE A 49 -9.36 2.18 -3.77
N LEU A 50 -9.25 3.51 -3.79
CA LEU A 50 -10.00 4.42 -2.93
C LEU A 50 -10.88 5.38 -3.74
N ASN A 51 -12.02 5.82 -3.17
CA ASN A 51 -12.82 6.88 -3.75
C ASN A 51 -12.24 8.26 -3.38
N LYS A 52 -11.83 9.06 -4.37
CA LYS A 52 -11.24 10.40 -4.16
C LYS A 52 -12.15 11.38 -3.42
N GLU A 53 -13.46 11.15 -3.41
CA GLU A 53 -14.44 12.00 -2.74
C GLU A 53 -14.42 11.86 -1.21
N LYS A 54 -13.77 10.82 -0.68
CA LYS A 54 -13.78 10.50 0.77
C LYS A 54 -12.65 11.18 1.57
N PHE A 55 -11.70 11.84 0.91
CA PHE A 55 -10.54 12.45 1.56
C PHE A 55 -10.11 13.73 0.84
N GLY A 56 -9.27 14.52 1.51
CA GLY A 56 -8.72 15.75 0.95
C GLY A 56 -7.77 15.51 -0.23
N PRO A 57 -7.38 16.57 -0.95
CA PRO A 57 -6.59 16.45 -2.17
C PRO A 57 -5.13 16.01 -1.95
N MET A 58 -4.64 15.98 -0.71
CA MET A 58 -3.23 15.75 -0.42
C MET A 58 -2.94 14.28 -0.12
N ALA A 59 -1.70 13.85 -0.41
CA ALA A 59 -1.26 12.49 -0.14
C ALA A 59 -1.37 12.11 1.35
N LEU A 60 -1.17 13.07 2.26
CA LEU A 60 -1.31 12.82 3.69
C LEU A 60 -2.74 12.49 4.10
N ASP A 61 -3.74 13.13 3.47
CA ASP A 61 -5.16 12.85 3.71
C ASP A 61 -5.50 11.40 3.33
N VAL A 62 -4.91 10.93 2.22
CA VAL A 62 -5.03 9.54 1.76
C VAL A 62 -4.47 8.57 2.81
N LEU A 63 -3.27 8.84 3.33
CA LEU A 63 -2.64 7.99 4.34
C LEU A 63 -3.47 7.93 5.64
N PHE A 64 -3.99 9.08 6.09
CA PHE A 64 -4.89 9.12 7.24
C PHE A 64 -6.19 8.36 6.99
N TYR A 65 -6.78 8.50 5.82
CA TYR A 65 -7.99 7.78 5.45
C TYR A 65 -7.78 6.26 5.50
N ILE A 66 -6.68 5.77 4.93
CA ILE A 66 -6.31 4.35 4.95
C ILE A 66 -6.13 3.86 6.39
N LYS A 67 -5.36 4.58 7.22
CA LYS A 67 -5.09 4.19 8.61
C LYS A 67 -6.35 4.12 9.46
N ASN A 68 -7.23 5.10 9.32
CA ASN A 68 -8.39 5.24 10.19
C ASN A 68 -9.57 4.34 9.77
N ASN A 69 -9.73 4.04 8.48
CA ASN A 69 -10.94 3.39 7.96
C ASN A 69 -10.72 2.00 7.34
N ILE A 70 -9.51 1.68 6.87
CA ILE A 70 -9.26 0.45 6.09
C ILE A 70 -8.29 -0.47 6.81
N ASP A 71 -7.12 0.05 7.19
CA ASP A 71 -6.04 -0.74 7.78
C ASP A 71 -5.36 0.03 8.92
N SER A 72 -5.78 -0.24 10.15
CA SER A 72 -5.20 0.41 11.34
C SER A 72 -3.77 -0.04 11.66
N THR A 73 -3.25 -1.07 10.97
CA THR A 73 -1.84 -1.49 11.08
C THR A 73 -0.90 -0.67 10.20
N PHE A 74 -1.44 0.33 9.49
CA PHE A 74 -0.67 1.36 8.80
C PHE A 74 0.20 2.18 9.76
#